data_AF-A0A016WJJ8-F1
#
_entry.id   AF-A0A016WJJ8-F1
#
_cell.length_a   1.000
_cell.length_b   1.000
_cell.length_c   1.000
_cell.angle_alpha   90.00
_cell.angle_beta   90.00
_cell.angle_gamma   90.00
#
_symmetry.space_group_name_H-M   'P 1'
#
loop_
_entity.id
_entity.type
_entity.pdbx_description
1 polymer ?
#
loop_
_entity_poly.entity_id
_entity_poly.type
_entity_poly.pdbx_seq_one_letter_code
_entity_poly.pdbx_strand_id
1 'polypeptide(L)'
;MSLLCRIGEKSEDFELDQMRNQFADVKVPLELLDVLDQGKNPQLYTKEVLERTLQKNKEVNGKVETYKKFHAALLKELGEEMPEDTMTYRNIRDILDK
;
A
#
# COMPACT_ATOMS: atom_id res chain seq x y z
N MET A 1 -10.28 -36.30 -39.18
CA MET A 1 -10.76 -35.86 -37.84
C MET A 1 -9.67 -35.23 -36.97
N SER A 2 -8.40 -35.66 -37.02
CA SER A 2 -7.32 -35.07 -36.18
C SER A 2 -6.84 -33.66 -36.59
N LEU A 3 -6.77 -33.33 -37.89
CA LEU A 3 -6.28 -32.01 -38.34
C LEU A 3 -7.30 -30.87 -38.12
N LEU A 4 -8.59 -31.12 -38.32
CA LEU A 4 -9.65 -30.12 -38.14
C LEU A 4 -9.81 -29.71 -36.66
N CYS A 5 -9.67 -30.66 -35.72
CA CYS A 5 -9.66 -30.36 -34.29
C CYS A 5 -8.45 -29.49 -33.90
N ARG A 6 -7.27 -29.77 -34.48
CA ARG A 6 -6.05 -28.98 -34.28
C ARG A 6 -6.08 -27.58 -34.90
N ILE A 7 -6.82 -27.39 -35.99
CA ILE A 7 -7.05 -26.06 -36.57
C ILE A 7 -8.01 -25.27 -35.68
N GLY A 8 -9.04 -25.92 -35.11
CA GLY A 8 -9.97 -25.32 -34.15
C GLY A 8 -9.30 -24.85 -32.86
N GLU A 9 -8.44 -25.66 -32.25
CA GLU A 9 -7.67 -25.26 -31.05
C GLU A 9 -6.73 -24.07 -31.35
N LYS A 10 -6.06 -24.07 -32.52
CA LYS A 10 -5.19 -22.95 -32.91
C LYS A 10 -5.93 -21.64 -33.17
N SER A 11 -7.19 -21.68 -33.59
CA SER A 11 -7.98 -20.46 -33.78
C SER A 11 -8.36 -19.79 -32.45
N GLU A 12 -8.64 -20.58 -31.40
CA GLU A 12 -9.03 -20.05 -30.09
C GLU A 12 -7.85 -19.40 -29.35
N ASP A 13 -6.66 -20.03 -29.41
CA ASP A 13 -5.43 -19.45 -28.84
C ASP A 13 -5.03 -18.13 -29.53
N PHE A 14 -5.29 -18.00 -30.84
CA PHE A 14 -4.99 -16.78 -31.60
C PHE A 14 -5.87 -15.59 -31.23
N GLU A 15 -7.15 -15.82 -30.92
CA GLU A 15 -8.05 -14.76 -30.45
C GLU A 15 -7.66 -14.28 -29.04
N LEU A 16 -7.27 -15.21 -28.15
CA LEU A 16 -6.74 -14.88 -26.83
C LEU A 16 -5.46 -14.04 -26.93
N ASP A 17 -4.56 -14.37 -27.84
CA ASP A 17 -3.34 -13.59 -28.09
C ASP A 17 -3.62 -12.19 -28.63
N GLN A 18 -4.65 -12.00 -29.48
CA GLN A 18 -5.07 -10.65 -29.90
C GLN A 18 -5.62 -9.83 -28.73
N MET A 19 -6.40 -10.45 -27.84
CA MET A 19 -6.96 -9.80 -26.66
C MET A 19 -5.90 -9.49 -25.60
N ARG A 20 -4.83 -10.28 -25.51
CA ARG A 20 -3.72 -10.05 -24.57
C ARG A 20 -3.14 -8.65 -24.70
N ASN A 21 -2.99 -8.15 -25.92
CA ASN A 21 -2.46 -6.80 -26.18
C ASN A 21 -3.37 -5.68 -25.63
N GLN A 22 -4.66 -5.95 -25.44
CA GLN A 22 -5.62 -4.99 -24.85
C GLN A 22 -5.43 -4.82 -23.34
N PHE A 23 -4.81 -5.80 -22.67
CA PHE A 23 -4.57 -5.80 -21.23
C PHE A 23 -3.08 -5.71 -20.88
N ALA A 24 -2.22 -5.35 -21.83
CA ALA A 24 -0.77 -5.29 -21.65
C ALA A 24 -0.34 -4.37 -20.50
N ASP A 25 -1.10 -3.30 -20.23
CA ASP A 25 -0.83 -2.34 -19.16
C ASP A 25 -1.43 -2.73 -17.80
N VAL A 26 -2.24 -3.78 -17.74
CA VAL A 26 -2.88 -4.24 -16.51
C VAL A 26 -1.92 -5.12 -15.72
N LYS A 27 -1.47 -4.63 -14.56
CA LYS A 27 -0.63 -5.39 -13.64
C LYS A 27 -1.48 -6.13 -12.63
N VAL A 28 -1.35 -7.46 -12.60
CA VAL A 28 -2.03 -8.31 -11.63
C VAL A 28 -1.06 -8.67 -10.50
N PRO A 29 -1.43 -8.48 -9.22
CA PRO A 29 -0.62 -8.90 -8.09
C PRO A 29 -0.41 -10.42 -8.08
N LEU A 30 0.82 -10.89 -7.81
CA LEU A 30 1.12 -12.32 -7.74
C LEU A 30 0.39 -13.02 -6.59
N GLU A 31 0.17 -12.33 -5.48
CA GLU A 31 -0.61 -12.83 -4.33
C GLU A 31 -2.05 -13.23 -4.72
N LEU A 32 -2.58 -12.72 -5.83
CA LEU A 32 -3.90 -13.09 -6.34
C LEU A 32 -3.91 -14.52 -6.90
N LEU A 33 -2.77 -15.03 -7.38
CA LEU A 33 -2.66 -16.38 -7.92
C LEU A 33 -3.00 -17.43 -6.85
N ASP A 34 -2.56 -17.22 -5.61
CA ASP A 34 -2.87 -18.13 -4.50
C ASP A 34 -4.39 -18.23 -4.24
N VAL A 35 -5.13 -17.14 -4.46
CA VAL A 35 -6.59 -17.09 -4.30
C VAL A 35 -7.27 -17.85 -5.44
N LEU A 36 -6.75 -17.73 -6.65
CA LEU A 36 -7.23 -18.46 -7.83
C LEU A 36 -6.96 -19.96 -7.71
N ASP A 37 -5.75 -20.36 -7.29
CA ASP A 37 -5.36 -21.77 -7.11
C ASP A 37 -6.23 -22.47 -6.04
N GLN A 38 -6.71 -21.72 -5.06
CA GLN A 38 -7.65 -22.20 -4.05
C GLN A 38 -9.12 -22.18 -4.50
N GLY A 39 -9.41 -21.72 -5.73
CA GLY A 39 -10.78 -21.59 -6.26
C GLY A 39 -11.62 -20.51 -5.57
N LYS A 40 -10.99 -19.54 -4.90
CA LYS A 40 -11.66 -18.45 -4.18
C LYS A 40 -11.94 -17.28 -5.11
N ASN A 41 -12.94 -16.46 -4.75
CA ASN A 41 -13.29 -15.26 -5.51
C ASN A 41 -12.16 -14.20 -5.43
N PRO A 42 -11.57 -13.77 -6.56
CA PRO A 42 -10.53 -12.73 -6.61
C PRO A 42 -10.92 -11.40 -5.94
N GLN A 43 -12.22 -11.07 -5.89
CA GLN A 43 -12.70 -9.84 -5.23
C GLN A 43 -12.49 -9.87 -3.71
N LEU A 44 -12.36 -11.05 -3.10
CA LEU A 44 -12.05 -11.18 -1.68
C LEU A 44 -10.64 -10.65 -1.37
N TYR A 45 -9.66 -10.93 -2.23
CA TYR A 45 -8.32 -10.37 -2.11
C TYR A 45 -8.36 -8.83 -2.12
N THR A 46 -9.08 -8.24 -3.09
CA THR A 46 -9.22 -6.79 -3.17
C THR A 46 -9.80 -6.21 -1.88
N LYS A 47 -10.85 -6.83 -1.35
CA LYS A 47 -11.45 -6.42 -0.08
C LYS A 47 -10.44 -6.51 1.08
N GLU A 48 -9.77 -7.63 1.24
CA GLU A 48 -8.79 -7.85 2.32
C GLU A 48 -7.61 -6.87 2.26
N VAL A 49 -7.10 -6.59 1.05
CA VAL A 49 -6.03 -5.61 0.85
C VAL A 49 -6.48 -4.21 1.23
N LEU A 50 -7.69 -3.80 0.85
CA LEU A 50 -8.25 -2.50 1.22
C LEU A 50 -8.44 -2.38 2.73
N GLU A 51 -9.03 -3.41 3.36
CA GLU A 51 -9.25 -3.44 4.81
C GLU A 51 -7.93 -3.39 5.59
N ARG A 52 -6.94 -4.19 5.18
CA ARG A 52 -5.59 -4.19 5.76
C ARG A 52 -4.90 -2.84 5.60
N THR A 53 -5.02 -2.22 4.43
CA THR A 53 -4.42 -0.91 4.15
C THR A 53 -5.07 0.17 5.01
N LEU A 54 -6.40 0.16 5.14
CA LEU A 54 -7.13 1.08 5.99
C LEU A 54 -6.71 0.94 7.46
N GLN A 55 -6.63 -0.30 7.95
CA GLN A 55 -6.21 -0.57 9.33
C GLN A 55 -4.78 -0.07 9.59
N LYS A 56 -3.85 -0.36 8.67
CA LYS A 56 -2.46 0.09 8.79
C LYS A 56 -2.34 1.61 8.72
N ASN A 57 -3.14 2.27 7.89
CA ASN A 57 -3.18 3.73 7.82
C ASN A 57 -3.63 4.34 9.15
N LYS A 58 -4.72 3.82 9.74
CA LYS A 58 -5.20 4.23 11.07
C LYS A 58 -4.15 4.01 12.15
N GLU A 59 -3.51 2.86 12.17
CA GLU A 59 -2.45 2.54 13.14
C GLU A 59 -1.27 3.51 13.02
N VAL A 60 -0.77 3.76 11.80
CA VAL A 60 0.34 4.69 11.56
C VAL A 60 -0.04 6.11 11.97
N ASN A 61 -1.25 6.58 11.63
CA ASN A 61 -1.73 7.88 12.07
C ASN A 61 -1.81 7.99 13.60
N GLY A 62 -2.27 6.94 14.28
CA GLY A 62 -2.29 6.88 15.75
C GLY A 62 -0.88 6.96 16.36
N LYS A 63 0.11 6.31 15.74
CA LYS A 63 1.53 6.45 16.14
C LYS A 63 2.00 7.89 15.96
N VAL A 64 1.76 8.49 14.79
CA VAL A 64 2.13 9.89 14.51
C VAL A 64 1.51 10.84 15.54
N GLU A 65 0.23 10.67 15.87
CA GLU A 65 -0.45 11.50 16.86
C GLU A 65 0.14 11.32 18.25
N THR A 66 0.45 10.09 18.65
CA THR A 66 1.10 9.78 19.93
C THR A 66 2.48 10.44 20.02
N TYR A 67 3.30 10.32 18.98
CA TYR A 67 4.61 10.97 18.94
C TYR A 67 4.51 12.49 19.02
N LYS A 68 3.53 13.10 18.34
CA LYS A 68 3.28 14.55 18.44
C LYS A 68 2.92 14.97 19.85
N LYS A 69 2.04 14.24 20.53
CA LYS A 69 1.65 14.50 21.93
C LYS A 69 2.83 14.33 22.88
N PHE A 70 3.59 13.25 22.71
CA PHE A 70 4.79 12.99 23.51
C PHE A 70 5.84 14.10 23.34
N HIS A 71 6.13 14.50 22.10
CA HIS A 71 7.04 15.60 21.80
C HIS A 71 6.58 16.92 22.44
N ALA A 72 5.29 17.24 22.37
CA ALA A 72 4.74 18.44 23.02
C ALA A 72 4.86 18.39 24.55
N ALA A 73 4.60 17.22 25.16
CA ALA A 73 4.77 17.02 26.60
C ALA A 73 6.25 17.18 27.02
N LEU A 74 7.17 16.54 26.30
CA LEU A 74 8.62 16.68 26.56
C LEU A 74 9.07 18.14 26.47
N LEU A 75 8.65 18.87 25.44
CA LEU A 75 9.00 20.29 25.28
C LEU A 75 8.43 21.18 26.38
N LYS A 76 7.30 20.78 26.97
CA LYS A 76 6.70 21.49 28.10
C LYS A 76 7.57 21.30 29.35
N GLU A 77 7.85 20.04 29.71
CA GLU A 77 8.67 19.72 30.89
C GLU A 77 10.10 20.28 30.78
N LEU A 78 10.72 20.19 29.60
CA LEU A 78 12.03 20.80 29.35
C LEU A 78 12.00 22.33 29.45
N GLY A 79 10.90 22.96 29.04
CA GLY A 79 10.75 24.41 29.16
C GLY A 79 10.59 24.88 30.60
N GLU A 80 10.07 24.02 31.49
CA GLU A 80 9.94 24.29 32.92
C GLU A 80 11.28 24.08 33.66
N GLU A 81 12.02 23.01 33.34
CA GLU A 81 13.30 22.68 34.01
C GLU A 81 14.50 23.45 33.44
N MET A 82 14.55 23.65 32.11
CA MET A 82 15.71 24.21 31.39
C MET A 82 15.25 25.21 30.30
N PRO A 83 14.84 26.42 30.68
CA PRO A 83 14.23 27.38 29.76
C PRO A 83 15.18 27.91 28.68
N GLU A 84 16.46 28.16 29.00
CA GLU A 84 17.44 28.70 28.04
C GLU A 84 17.80 27.70 26.93
N ASP A 85 18.06 26.45 27.31
CA ASP A 85 18.36 25.36 26.36
C ASP A 85 17.15 25.05 25.48
N THR A 86 15.95 25.04 26.07
CA THR A 86 14.70 24.83 25.32
C THR A 86 14.44 25.93 24.30
N MET A 87 14.73 27.19 24.63
CA MET A 87 14.63 28.30 23.67
C MET A 87 15.64 28.16 22.54
N THR A 88 16.88 27.78 22.84
CA THR A 88 17.92 27.52 21.83
C THR A 88 17.49 26.40 20.87
N TYR A 89 16.96 25.29 21.40
CA TYR A 89 16.43 24.19 20.59
C TYR A 89 15.30 24.64 19.66
N ARG A 90 14.33 25.41 20.15
CA ARG A 90 13.20 25.91 19.32
C ARG A 90 13.70 26.79 18.18
N ASN A 91 14.63 27.69 18.47
CA ASN A 91 15.21 28.58 17.46
C ASN A 91 15.93 27.80 16.34
N ILE A 92 16.65 26.73 16.68
CA ILE A 92 17.32 25.87 15.70
C ILE A 92 16.30 25.07 14.88
N ARG A 93 15.27 24.52 15.53
CA ARG A 93 14.25 23.71 14.86
C ARG A 93 13.45 24.51 13.82
N ASP A 94 13.06 25.72 14.16
CA ASP A 94 12.28 26.60 13.27
C ASP A 94 13.07 27.04 12.02
N ILE A 95 14.40 26.91 12.04
CA ILE A 95 15.26 27.11 10.86
C ILE A 95 15.27 25.87 9.97
N LEU A 96 15.20 24.67 10.54
CA LEU A 96 15.23 23.40 9.79
C LEU A 96 13.91 23.06 9.11
N ASP A 97 12.78 23.55 9.65
CA ASP A 97 11.45 23.36 9.09
C ASP A 97 11.10 24.38 7.97
N LYS A 98 12.00 25.32 7.64
CA LYS A 98 11.89 26.29 6.53
C LYS A 98 12.68 25.83 5.31
#